data_AF-A0A497JPB0-F1
#
_entry.id   AF-A0A497JPB0-F1
#
_cell.length_a   1.000
_cell.length_b   1.000
_cell.length_c   1.000
_cell.angle_alpha   90.00
_cell.angle_beta   90.00
_cell.angle_gamma   90.00
#
_symmetry.space_group_name_H-M   'P 1'
#
loop_
_entity.id
_entity.type
_entity.pdbx_description
1 polymer ?
#
loop_
_entity_poly.entity_id
_entity_poly.type
_entity_poly.pdbx_seq_one_letter_code
_entity_poly.pdbx_strand_id
1 'polypeptide(L)'
;MADLAKAIGINHEHKAKATITIEIVEQPCELCGKITTGDKLCQECGKIICDNCAKIDAAGNRYCPICFDLKFKLGHDEEAVC
;
A
#
# COMPACT_ATOMS: atom_id res chain seq x y z
N MET A 1 -8.41 18.77 -58.54
CA MET A 1 -8.81 18.66 -57.13
C MET A 1 -8.87 17.17 -56.82
N ALA A 2 -7.70 16.53 -56.68
CA ALA A 2 -6.98 16.32 -55.41
C ALA A 2 -7.76 15.35 -54.49
N ASP A 3 -7.61 14.08 -54.88
CA ASP A 3 -7.75 12.84 -54.12
C ASP A 3 -7.51 13.03 -52.61
N LEU A 4 -8.59 13.14 -51.83
CA LEU A 4 -8.57 13.28 -50.36
C LEU A 4 -9.43 12.20 -49.68
N ALA A 5 -9.69 11.08 -50.37
CA ALA A 5 -10.52 9.98 -49.86
C ALA A 5 -9.73 8.69 -49.57
N LYS A 6 -8.40 8.70 -49.72
CA LYS A 6 -7.55 7.49 -49.66
C LYS A 6 -6.63 7.41 -48.44
N ALA A 7 -6.73 8.34 -47.48
CA ALA A 7 -5.79 8.43 -46.35
C ALA A 7 -6.34 7.90 -45.02
N ILE A 8 -7.64 7.61 -44.90
CA ILE A 8 -8.24 7.12 -43.65
C ILE A 8 -8.43 5.60 -43.75
N GLY A 9 -7.30 4.91 -43.92
CA GLY A 9 -7.20 3.48 -43.63
C GLY A 9 -7.27 3.28 -42.12
N ILE A 10 -8.44 3.43 -41.52
CA ILE A 10 -8.69 3.11 -40.11
C ILE A 10 -8.89 1.60 -40.01
N ASN A 11 -7.85 0.85 -40.35
CA ASN A 11 -7.66 -0.49 -39.87
C ASN A 11 -6.61 -0.37 -38.78
N HIS A 12 -7.02 -0.59 -37.54
CA HIS A 12 -6.28 -1.40 -36.60
C HIS A 12 -7.11 -1.48 -35.31
N GLU A 13 -7.63 -2.67 -35.04
CA GLU A 13 -7.98 -3.09 -33.69
C GLU A 13 -6.76 -2.88 -32.79
N HIS A 14 -6.70 -1.74 -32.10
CA HIS A 14 -5.73 -1.52 -31.03
C HIS A 14 -6.22 -2.26 -29.78
N LYS A 15 -6.11 -3.60 -29.79
CA LYS A 15 -6.13 -4.37 -28.55
C LYS A 15 -4.80 -4.15 -27.84
N ALA A 16 -4.68 -3.02 -27.14
CA ALA A 16 -3.61 -2.79 -26.19
C ALA A 16 -3.74 -3.82 -25.06
N LYS A 17 -3.04 -4.94 -25.20
CA LYS A 17 -2.96 -5.97 -24.16
C LYS A 17 -1.97 -5.49 -23.10
N ALA A 18 -2.43 -4.65 -22.18
CA ALA A 18 -1.64 -4.21 -21.05
C ALA A 18 -1.37 -5.43 -20.15
N THR A 19 -0.16 -5.97 -20.21
CA THR A 19 0.29 -6.99 -19.28
C THR A 19 0.74 -6.24 -18.02
N ILE A 20 -0.11 -6.22 -17.00
CA ILE A 20 0.23 -5.64 -15.70
C ILE A 20 1.12 -6.67 -14.99
N THR A 21 2.43 -6.49 -15.08
CA THR A 21 3.38 -7.19 -14.21
C THR A 21 3.23 -6.63 -12.81
N ILE A 22 2.55 -7.36 -11.94
CA ILE A 22 2.45 -7.02 -10.51
C ILE A 22 3.79 -7.43 -9.91
N GLU A 23 4.73 -6.49 -9.81
CA GLU A 23 5.98 -6.70 -9.11
C GLU A 23 5.68 -6.81 -7.62
N ILE A 24 5.64 -8.04 -7.12
CA ILE A 24 5.47 -8.32 -5.72
C ILE A 24 6.77 -7.92 -5.02
N VAL A 25 6.84 -6.69 -4.50
CA VAL A 25 8.04 -6.19 -3.81
C VAL A 25 8.16 -6.91 -2.48
N GLU A 26 9.11 -7.84 -2.41
CA GLU A 26 9.50 -8.51 -1.18
C GLU A 26 10.45 -7.62 -0.38
N GLN A 27 10.07 -7.26 0.84
CA GLN A 27 10.88 -6.41 1.71
C GLN A 27 11.05 -7.05 3.09
N PRO A 28 12.22 -6.93 3.74
CA PRO A 28 12.43 -7.45 5.07
C PRO A 28 11.65 -6.64 6.11
N CYS A 29 11.14 -7.33 7.13
CA CYS A 29 10.58 -6.70 8.31
C CYS A 29 11.67 -5.96 9.09
N GLU A 30 11.45 -4.69 9.40
CA GLU A 30 12.37 -3.83 10.15
C GLU A 30 12.62 -4.31 11.60
N LEU A 31 11.80 -5.23 12.13
CA LEU A 31 11.90 -5.72 13.50
C LEU A 31 12.54 -7.10 13.61
N CYS A 32 12.27 -8.01 12.66
CA CYS A 32 12.74 -9.39 12.74
C CYS A 32 13.51 -9.86 11.50
N GLY A 33 13.67 -9.01 10.48
CA GLY A 33 14.38 -9.32 9.24
C GLY A 33 13.68 -10.33 8.32
N LYS A 34 12.55 -10.93 8.73
CA LYS A 34 11.80 -11.88 7.90
C LYS A 34 11.25 -11.16 6.67
N ILE A 35 11.41 -11.79 5.51
CA ILE A 35 10.82 -11.32 4.27
C ILE A 35 9.31 -11.24 4.42
N THR A 36 8.76 -10.10 4.04
CA THR A 36 7.33 -9.86 3.95
C THR A 36 6.99 -9.32 2.58
N THR A 37 5.72 -9.53 2.23
CA THR A 37 5.22 -9.31 0.88
C THR A 37 4.06 -8.32 0.95
N GLY A 38 4.01 -7.37 0.02
CA GLY A 38 2.94 -6.37 -0.05
C GLY A 38 3.05 -5.25 1.00
N ASP A 39 2.03 -4.38 1.03
CA ASP A 39 1.98 -3.13 1.81
C ASP A 39 1.75 -3.37 3.31
N LYS A 40 2.74 -3.97 3.99
CA LYS A 40 2.69 -4.25 5.43
C LYS A 40 3.36 -3.15 6.25
N LEU A 41 2.88 -1.93 6.10
CA LEU A 41 3.46 -0.74 6.72
C LEU A 41 2.78 -0.39 8.05
N CYS A 42 3.56 0.07 9.03
CA CYS A 42 3.04 0.75 10.21
C CYS A 42 2.38 2.07 9.80
N GLN A 43 1.16 2.33 10.23
CA GLN A 43 0.43 3.55 9.86
C GLN A 43 0.97 4.82 10.51
N GLU A 44 1.67 4.74 11.64
CA GLU A 44 2.28 5.92 12.27
C GLU A 44 3.63 6.30 11.64
N CYS A 45 4.53 5.31 11.45
CA CYS A 45 5.92 5.59 11.09
C CYS A 45 6.33 5.08 9.70
N GLY A 46 5.41 4.46 8.95
CA GLY A 46 5.65 3.97 7.59
C GLY A 46 6.64 2.80 7.48
N LYS A 47 7.13 2.25 8.60
CA LYS A 47 8.07 1.13 8.60
C LYS A 47 7.42 -0.16 8.16
N ILE A 48 8.16 -1.02 7.45
CA ILE A 48 7.71 -2.33 7.00
C ILE A 48 7.76 -3.32 8.16
N ILE A 49 6.59 -3.78 8.60
CA ILE A 49 6.43 -4.68 9.74
C ILE A 49 5.66 -5.92 9.28
N CYS A 50 6.19 -7.13 9.48
CA CYS A 50 5.47 -8.38 9.18
C CYS A 50 4.31 -8.64 10.17
N ASP A 51 3.37 -9.52 9.81
CA ASP A 51 2.15 -9.76 10.60
C ASP A 51 2.42 -10.28 12.01
N ASN A 52 3.52 -11.02 12.18
CA ASN A 52 3.93 -11.53 13.48
C ASN A 52 4.41 -10.42 14.43
N CYS A 53 4.96 -9.33 13.89
CA CYS A 53 5.50 -8.23 14.68
C CYS A 53 4.53 -7.05 14.78
N ALA A 54 3.53 -7.00 13.89
CA ALA A 54 2.53 -5.94 13.90
C ALA A 54 1.56 -6.09 15.08
N LYS A 55 1.10 -4.96 15.58
CA LYS A 55 -0.02 -4.85 16.52
C LYS A 55 -1.17 -4.18 15.79
N ILE A 56 -2.38 -4.67 16.03
CA ILE A 56 -3.61 -4.15 15.43
C ILE A 56 -4.45 -3.54 16.55
N ASP A 57 -4.95 -2.32 16.34
CA ASP A 57 -5.87 -1.68 17.30
C ASP A 57 -7.33 -2.09 17.06
N ALA A 58 -8.24 -1.62 17.91
CA ALA A 58 -9.67 -1.93 17.81
C ALA A 58 -10.31 -1.48 16.48
N ALA A 59 -9.81 -0.41 15.86
CA ALA A 59 -10.24 0.08 14.56
C ALA A 59 -9.60 -0.66 13.37
N GLY A 60 -8.73 -1.65 13.63
CA GLY A 60 -8.09 -2.45 12.59
C GLY A 60 -6.83 -1.84 11.99
N ASN A 61 -6.28 -0.77 12.55
CA ASN A 61 -5.07 -0.14 12.04
C ASN A 61 -3.82 -0.91 12.46
N ARG A 62 -2.84 -0.95 11.55
CA ARG A 62 -1.59 -1.70 11.72
C ARG A 62 -0.48 -0.79 12.27
N TYR A 63 0.13 -1.23 13.37
CA TYR A 63 1.20 -0.50 14.03
C TYR A 63 2.41 -1.39 14.33
N CYS A 64 3.59 -0.79 14.38
CA CYS A 64 4.74 -1.41 15.03
C CYS A 64 4.51 -1.40 16.56
N PRO A 65 5.14 -2.32 17.33
CA PRO A 65 4.90 -2.46 18.76
C PRO A 65 5.26 -1.18 19.54
N ILE A 66 6.23 -0.41 19.05
CA ILE A 66 6.65 0.86 19.65
C ILE A 66 5.54 1.91 19.46
N CYS A 67 5.05 2.12 18.23
CA CYS A 67 3.99 3.08 17.94
C CYS A 67 2.67 2.69 18.63
N PHE A 68 2.38 1.40 18.74
CA PHE A 68 1.22 0.91 19.47
C PHE A 68 1.29 1.28 20.96
N ASP A 69 2.43 1.02 21.60
CA ASP A 69 2.64 1.37 23.01
C ASP A 69 2.57 2.90 23.26
N LEU A 70 3.16 3.70 22.36
CA LEU A 70 3.08 5.16 22.43
C LEU A 70 1.64 5.66 22.28
N LYS A 71 0.86 5.10 21.35
CA LYS A 71 -0.55 5.46 21.17
C LYS A 71 -1.39 5.13 22.40
N PHE A 72 -1.17 3.97 23.02
CA PHE A 72 -1.90 3.59 24.24
C PHE A 72 -1.51 4.44 25.46
N LYS A 73 -0.27 4.93 25.53
CA LYS A 73 0.14 5.87 26.58
C LYS A 73 -0.44 7.28 26.41
N LEU A 74 -0.68 7.69 25.17
CA LEU A 74 -1.24 9.02 24.85
C LEU A 74 -2.78 9.03 24.78
N GLY A 75 -3.43 7.86 24.64
CA GLY A 75 -4.89 7.74 24.58
C GLY A 75 -5.62 7.91 25.91
N HIS A 76 -4.95 8.36 26.97
CA HIS A 76 -5.55 8.63 28.28
C HIS A 76 -5.85 10.13 28.51
N ASP A 77 -5.84 10.94 27.45
CA ASP A 77 -6.12 12.39 27.51
C ASP A 77 -7.30 12.85 26.64
N GLU A 78 -7.96 11.95 25.88
CA GLU A 78 -9.08 12.30 24.99
C GLU A 78 -10.47 11.84 25.46
N GLU A 79 -10.65 11.63 26.78
CA GLU A 79 -11.98 11.59 27.41
C GLU A 79 -12.22 12.83 28.29
N ALA A 80 -12.34 13.99 27.65
CA ALA A 80 -12.85 15.19 28.30
C ALA A 80 -13.52 16.14 27.29
N VAL A 81 -14.59 15.67 26.64
CA VAL A 81 -15.68 16.55 26.20
C VAL A 81 -16.93 16.10 26.94
N CYS A 82 -17.24 16.88 27.98
CA CYS A 82 -18.46 16.84 28.76
C CYS A 82 -19.63 17.42 27.95
#